data_AF-A0A953WB97-F1
#
_entry.id   AF-A0A953WB97-F1
#
_cell.length_a   1.000
_cell.length_b   1.000
_cell.length_c   1.000
_cell.angle_alpha   90.00
_cell.angle_beta   90.00
_cell.angle_gamma   90.00
#
_symmetry.space_group_name_H-M   'P 1'
#
loop_
_entity.id
_entity.type
_entity.pdbx_description
1 polymer ?
#
loop_
_entity_poly.entity_id
_entity_poly.type
_entity_poly.pdbx_seq_one_letter_code
_entity_poly.pdbx_strand_id
1 'polypeptide(L)'
;MILFLLLRFIPFAEIWPRIKLVSPALWFGVLAAFLAGHALAAAKWRWMIGGGPSYLAALKAHFAGLAANLALPGVAGGDIVRAGMVMKGSSRKTALAVGSLADRLIDTSALLLIATGGAIWLGADAGVNRAALIAAAVAVLALSVLGFMFLGPICALVRSLAPAGKARALVDKIATALEEVAARPVTLIGCAA
;
A
#
# COMPACT_ATOMS: atom_id res chain seq x y z
N MET A 1 14.40 -18.00 1.34
CA MET A 1 13.89 -19.36 1.63
C MET A 1 12.79 -19.79 0.65
N ILE A 2 11.74 -18.99 0.44
CA ILE A 2 10.65 -19.31 -0.53
C ILE A 2 11.17 -19.48 -1.96
N LEU A 3 12.06 -18.61 -2.45
CA LEU A 3 12.63 -18.72 -3.81
C LEU A 3 13.41 -20.03 -4.01
N PHE A 4 14.17 -20.45 -3.01
CA PHE A 4 14.90 -21.71 -3.03
C PHE A 4 13.96 -22.93 -3.03
N LEU A 5 12.89 -22.89 -2.23
CA LEU A 5 11.86 -23.92 -2.22
C LEU A 5 11.12 -23.98 -3.56
N LEU A 6 10.75 -22.83 -4.13
CA LEU A 6 10.15 -22.75 -5.47
C LEU A 6 11.06 -23.39 -6.52
N LEU A 7 12.35 -23.03 -6.56
CA LEU A 7 13.31 -23.60 -7.52
C LEU A 7 13.60 -25.10 -7.29
N ARG A 8 13.36 -25.62 -6.09
CA ARG A 8 13.51 -27.06 -5.77
C ARG A 8 12.36 -27.91 -6.29
N PHE A 9 11.13 -27.38 -6.26
CA PHE A 9 9.90 -28.09 -6.65
C PHE A 9 9.43 -27.78 -8.07
N ILE A 10 9.90 -26.68 -8.65
CA ILE A 10 9.53 -26.28 -10.00
C ILE A 10 10.43 -26.99 -11.02
N PRO A 11 9.87 -27.75 -11.97
CA PRO A 11 10.64 -28.36 -13.06
C PRO A 11 11.13 -27.27 -14.02
N PHE A 12 12.36 -26.79 -13.81
CA PHE A 12 12.94 -25.68 -14.58
C PHE A 12 12.96 -25.97 -16.10
N ALA A 13 13.12 -27.24 -16.47
CA ALA A 13 13.08 -27.72 -17.85
C ALA A 13 11.73 -27.46 -18.54
N GLU A 14 10.62 -27.40 -17.79
CA GLU A 14 9.28 -27.16 -18.33
C GLU A 14 8.95 -25.65 -18.41
N ILE A 15 9.54 -24.83 -17.54
CA ILE A 15 9.32 -23.38 -17.52
C ILE A 15 10.13 -22.66 -18.59
N TRP A 16 11.38 -23.06 -18.79
CA TRP A 16 12.30 -22.36 -19.68
C TRP A 16 11.79 -22.22 -21.13
N PRO A 17 11.20 -23.26 -21.76
CA PRO A 17 10.62 -23.15 -23.08
C PRO A 17 9.46 -22.13 -23.13
N ARG A 18 8.69 -22.00 -22.04
CA ARG A 18 7.56 -21.06 -21.96
C ARG A 18 8.01 -19.62 -21.79
N ILE A 19 9.08 -19.37 -21.03
CA ILE A 19 9.68 -18.03 -20.89
C ILE A 19 10.10 -17.49 -22.27
N LYS A 20 10.65 -18.34 -23.14
CA LYS A 20 11.07 -17.96 -24.50
C LYS A 20 9.92 -17.55 -25.42
N LEU A 21 8.67 -17.87 -25.08
CA LEU A 21 7.49 -17.46 -25.85
C LEU A 21 7.09 -16.01 -25.57
N VAL A 22 7.60 -15.41 -24.49
CA VAL A 22 7.34 -14.01 -24.16
C VAL A 22 8.13 -13.12 -25.11
N SER A 23 7.43 -12.30 -25.89
CA SER A 23 8.11 -11.38 -26.81
C SER A 23 8.94 -10.35 -26.03
N PRO A 24 10.13 -9.95 -26.54
CA PRO A 24 10.94 -8.92 -25.89
C PRO A 24 10.16 -7.61 -25.71
N ALA A 25 9.32 -7.25 -26.68
CA ALA A 25 8.47 -6.07 -26.61
C ALA A 25 7.49 -6.12 -25.43
N LEU A 26 6.84 -7.28 -25.20
CA LEU A 26 5.95 -7.46 -24.05
C LEU A 26 6.75 -7.37 -22.74
N TRP A 27 7.92 -7.98 -22.68
CA TRP A 27 8.79 -7.96 -21.50
C TRP A 27 9.21 -6.53 -21.13
N PHE A 28 9.74 -5.77 -22.09
CA PHE A 28 10.15 -4.38 -21.87
C PHE A 28 8.94 -3.46 -21.63
N GLY A 29 7.80 -3.72 -22.27
CA GLY A 29 6.56 -2.99 -22.05
C GLY A 29 6.05 -3.14 -20.61
N VAL A 30 5.99 -4.38 -20.10
CA VAL A 30 5.60 -4.65 -18.71
C VAL A 30 6.61 -4.04 -17.73
N LEU A 31 7.91 -4.14 -18.01
CA LEU A 31 8.93 -3.51 -17.17
C LEU A 31 8.79 -1.99 -17.14
N ALA A 32 8.57 -1.35 -18.29
CA ALA A 32 8.37 0.09 -18.39
C ALA A 32 7.12 0.53 -17.62
N ALA A 33 6.00 -0.19 -17.77
CA ALA A 33 4.77 0.08 -17.04
C ALA A 33 4.96 -0.08 -15.52
N PHE A 34 5.68 -1.13 -15.09
CA PHE A 34 6.02 -1.37 -13.69
C PHE A 34 6.85 -0.22 -13.08
N LEU A 35 7.88 0.23 -13.79
CA LEU A 35 8.73 1.34 -13.36
C LEU A 35 7.94 2.67 -13.35
N ALA A 36 7.10 2.91 -14.34
CA ALA A 36 6.23 4.08 -14.40
C ALA A 36 5.23 4.10 -13.23
N GLY A 37 4.61 2.96 -12.91
CA GLY A 37 3.72 2.84 -11.75
C GLY A 37 4.42 3.19 -10.43
N HIS A 38 5.65 2.73 -10.23
CA HIS A 38 6.43 3.09 -9.05
C HIS A 38 6.86 4.56 -9.01
N ALA A 39 7.17 5.15 -10.17
CA ALA A 39 7.45 6.57 -10.29
C ALA A 39 6.22 7.41 -9.89
N LEU A 40 5.04 7.05 -10.39
CA LEU A 40 3.76 7.68 -10.02
C LEU A 40 3.45 7.51 -8.53
N ALA A 41 3.67 6.32 -7.96
CA ALA A 41 3.48 6.08 -6.52
C ALA A 41 4.40 6.95 -5.64
N ALA A 42 5.65 7.16 -6.07
CA ALA A 42 6.57 8.07 -5.39
C ALA A 42 6.09 9.54 -5.49
N ALA A 43 5.56 9.95 -6.65
CA ALA A 43 4.98 11.27 -6.85
C ALA A 43 3.74 11.49 -5.95
N LYS A 44 2.83 10.51 -5.92
CA LYS A 44 1.62 10.49 -5.07
C LYS A 44 1.97 10.70 -3.61
N TRP A 45 2.86 9.88 -3.08
CA TRP A 45 3.29 9.99 -1.68
C TRP A 45 3.97 11.33 -1.37
N ARG A 46 4.82 11.83 -2.27
CA ARG A 46 5.44 13.15 -2.13
C ARG A 46 4.39 14.26 -2.00
N TRP A 47 3.32 14.18 -2.78
CA TRP A 47 2.20 15.11 -2.70
C TRP A 47 1.50 15.01 -1.34
N MET A 48 1.22 13.80 -0.86
CA MET A 48 0.57 13.56 0.43
C MET A 48 1.34 14.12 1.63
N ILE A 49 2.68 14.07 1.60
CA ILE A 49 3.52 14.62 2.67
C ILE A 49 3.78 16.14 2.51
N GLY A 50 3.10 16.79 1.56
CA GLY A 50 3.13 18.24 1.37
C GLY A 50 4.38 18.78 0.68
N GLY A 51 4.98 18.01 -0.25
CA GLY A 51 5.99 18.52 -1.19
C GLY A 51 7.40 18.77 -0.65
N GLY A 52 7.72 18.32 0.58
CA GLY A 52 9.00 18.58 1.26
C GLY A 52 10.27 18.12 0.52
N PRO A 53 10.50 16.82 0.27
CA PRO A 53 11.69 16.33 -0.43
C PRO A 53 11.62 16.60 -1.94
N SER A 54 12.77 16.64 -2.62
CA SER A 54 12.79 16.63 -4.09
C SER A 54 12.18 15.34 -4.64
N TYR A 55 11.64 15.36 -5.86
CA TYR A 55 11.05 14.16 -6.46
C TYR A 55 12.05 13.00 -6.53
N LEU A 56 13.31 13.28 -6.90
CA LEU A 56 14.36 12.26 -6.95
C LEU A 56 14.67 11.67 -5.57
N ALA A 57 14.62 12.47 -4.50
CA ALA A 57 14.78 11.98 -3.14
C ALA A 57 13.60 11.11 -2.71
N ALA A 58 12.36 11.49 -3.06
CA ALA A 58 11.17 10.68 -2.81
C ALA A 58 11.21 9.36 -3.59
N LEU A 59 11.67 9.37 -4.84
CA LEU A 59 11.83 8.18 -5.68
C LEU A 59 12.88 7.22 -5.12
N LYS A 60 14.05 7.74 -4.71
CA LYS A 60 15.10 6.95 -4.05
C LYS A 60 14.59 6.33 -2.74
N ALA A 61 13.87 7.10 -1.93
CA ALA A 61 13.26 6.60 -0.69
C ALA A 61 12.20 5.52 -0.97
N HIS A 62 11.40 5.67 -2.02
CA HIS A 62 10.41 4.68 -2.46
C HIS A 62 11.07 3.35 -2.82
N PHE A 63 12.10 3.36 -3.66
CA PHE A 63 12.83 2.15 -4.02
C PHE A 63 13.61 1.53 -2.86
N ALA A 64 14.17 2.34 -1.95
CA ALA A 64 14.78 1.83 -0.73
C ALA A 64 13.76 1.12 0.17
N GLY A 65 12.54 1.70 0.29
CA GLY A 65 11.43 1.05 0.98
C GLY A 65 10.98 -0.25 0.31
N LEU A 66 10.92 -0.28 -1.03
CA LEU A 66 10.59 -1.49 -1.79
C LEU A 66 11.63 -2.60 -1.56
N ALA A 67 12.92 -2.26 -1.63
CA ALA A 67 14.01 -3.20 -1.36
C ALA A 67 13.93 -3.75 0.08
N ALA A 68 13.65 -2.89 1.05
CA ALA A 68 13.48 -3.30 2.44
C ALA A 68 12.25 -4.21 2.63
N ASN A 69 11.12 -3.93 1.98
CA ASN A 69 9.95 -4.83 2.02
C ASN A 69 10.22 -6.21 1.41
N LEU A 70 11.11 -6.29 0.41
CA LEU A 70 11.48 -7.56 -0.24
C LEU A 70 12.54 -8.34 0.55
N ALA A 71 13.46 -7.63 1.19
CA ALA A 71 14.63 -8.25 1.85
C ALA A 71 14.43 -8.47 3.36
N LEU A 72 13.59 -7.69 4.03
CA LEU A 72 13.38 -7.78 5.48
C LEU A 72 12.10 -8.56 5.81
N PRO A 73 12.13 -9.45 6.81
CA PRO A 73 10.92 -10.06 7.33
C PRO A 73 10.09 -9.02 8.09
N GLY A 74 8.91 -8.66 7.58
CA GLY A 74 7.93 -7.84 8.29
C GLY A 74 7.19 -6.83 7.40
N VAL A 75 5.90 -6.62 7.69
CA VAL A 75 4.99 -5.75 6.91
C VAL A 75 5.36 -4.26 6.99
N ALA A 76 6.12 -3.85 8.01
CA ALA A 76 6.42 -2.45 8.32
C ALA A 76 7.83 -1.96 7.89
N GLY A 77 8.71 -2.84 7.39
CA GLY A 77 10.11 -2.50 7.12
C GLY A 77 10.30 -1.42 6.05
N GLY A 78 9.57 -1.51 4.94
CA GLY A 78 9.70 -0.59 3.81
C GLY A 78 9.28 0.84 4.13
N ASP A 79 8.20 1.02 4.89
CA ASP A 79 7.71 2.35 5.28
C ASP A 79 8.65 3.03 6.27
N ILE A 80 9.24 2.27 7.20
CA ILE A 80 10.24 2.79 8.13
C ILE A 80 11.49 3.25 7.37
N VAL A 81 11.97 2.48 6.39
CA VAL A 81 13.14 2.86 5.57
C VAL A 81 12.83 4.08 4.70
N ARG A 82 11.67 4.10 4.03
CA ARG A 82 11.21 5.23 3.20
C ARG A 82 11.10 6.51 4.01
N ALA A 83 10.45 6.44 5.18
CA ALA A 83 10.34 7.57 6.09
C ALA A 83 11.71 7.97 6.63
N GLY A 84 12.54 7.02 7.09
CA GLY A 84 13.87 7.28 7.63
C GLY A 84 14.81 8.02 6.67
N MET A 85 14.75 7.69 5.37
CA MET A 85 15.53 8.35 4.32
C MET A 85 15.11 9.82 4.11
N VAL A 86 13.82 10.14 4.28
CA VAL A 86 13.29 11.50 4.13
C VAL A 86 13.33 12.29 5.45
N MET A 87 13.29 11.60 6.60
CA MET A 87 13.37 12.17 7.95
C MET A 87 14.73 12.81 8.24
N LYS A 88 15.82 12.37 7.59
CA LYS A 88 17.14 13.01 7.71
C LYS A 88 17.16 14.49 7.26
N GLY A 89 16.10 14.99 6.61
CA GLY A 89 15.98 16.39 6.18
C GLY A 89 14.64 17.08 6.50
N SER A 90 13.78 16.50 7.35
CA SER A 90 12.42 17.04 7.62
C SER A 90 12.03 16.97 9.10
N SER A 91 11.52 18.07 9.65
CA SER A 91 11.04 18.18 11.04
C SER A 91 9.64 17.58 11.27
N ARG A 92 8.90 17.18 10.21
CA ARG A 92 7.51 16.71 10.28
C ARG A 92 7.41 15.19 10.27
N LYS A 93 7.85 14.55 11.35
CA LYS A 93 7.83 13.08 11.54
C LYS A 93 6.41 12.50 11.51
N THR A 94 5.43 13.27 12.01
CA THR A 94 4.02 12.88 12.09
C THR A 94 3.35 12.81 10.72
N ALA A 95 3.64 13.78 9.84
CA ALA A 95 3.12 13.82 8.47
C ALA A 95 3.62 12.65 7.59
N LEU A 96 4.82 12.13 7.87
CA LEU A 96 5.37 10.97 7.14
C LEU A 96 4.68 9.66 7.51
N ALA A 97 4.44 9.43 8.81
CA ALA A 97 3.72 8.25 9.28
C ALA A 97 2.28 8.23 8.76
N VAL A 98 1.64 9.41 8.80
CA VAL A 98 0.33 9.67 8.21
C VAL A 98 0.30 9.42 6.71
N GLY A 99 1.28 9.97 5.99
CA GLY A 99 1.37 9.81 4.54
C GLY A 99 1.44 8.33 4.16
N SER A 100 2.30 7.55 4.82
CA SER A 100 2.42 6.10 4.57
C SER A 100 1.16 5.31 4.95
N LEU A 101 0.48 5.66 6.05
CA LEU A 101 -0.75 4.96 6.44
C LEU A 101 -1.90 5.24 5.47
N ALA A 102 -2.09 6.51 5.10
CA ALA A 102 -3.06 6.89 4.10
C ALA A 102 -2.73 6.26 2.73
N ASP A 103 -1.44 6.19 2.36
CA ASP A 103 -0.96 5.54 1.12
C ASP A 103 -1.43 4.08 1.07
N ARG A 104 -1.23 3.33 2.17
CA ARG A 104 -1.66 1.93 2.27
C ARG A 104 -3.17 1.74 2.29
N LEU A 105 -3.91 2.63 2.96
CA LEU A 105 -5.38 2.56 2.96
C LEU A 105 -5.94 2.77 1.55
N ILE A 106 -5.40 3.74 0.82
CA ILE A 106 -5.78 4.00 -0.58
C ILE A 106 -5.40 2.80 -1.45
N ASP A 107 -4.15 2.32 -1.37
CA ASP A 107 -3.69 1.21 -2.21
C ASP A 107 -4.45 -0.09 -1.94
N THR A 108 -4.76 -0.38 -0.67
CA THR A 108 -5.56 -1.55 -0.29
C THR A 108 -6.98 -1.40 -0.81
N SER A 109 -7.60 -0.23 -0.66
CA SER A 109 -8.95 0.04 -1.16
C SER A 109 -9.03 -0.06 -2.68
N ALA A 110 -8.02 0.45 -3.39
CA ALA A 110 -7.93 0.37 -4.85
C ALA A 110 -7.75 -1.08 -5.32
N LEU A 111 -6.84 -1.84 -4.69
CA LEU A 111 -6.63 -3.25 -5.00
C LEU A 111 -7.92 -4.06 -4.78
N LEU A 112 -8.64 -3.74 -3.71
CA LEU A 112 -9.89 -4.37 -3.35
C LEU A 112 -11.00 -4.09 -4.36
N LEU A 113 -11.13 -2.83 -4.80
CA LEU A 113 -12.04 -2.42 -5.88
C LEU A 113 -11.72 -3.15 -7.18
N ILE A 114 -10.44 -3.18 -7.59
CA ILE A 114 -9.99 -3.84 -8.82
C ILE A 114 -10.24 -5.35 -8.75
N ALA A 115 -9.85 -6.01 -7.65
CA ALA A 115 -10.04 -7.43 -7.45
C ALA A 115 -11.53 -7.81 -7.47
N THR A 116 -12.36 -7.00 -6.82
CA THR A 116 -13.81 -7.18 -6.79
C THR A 116 -14.45 -6.96 -8.16
N GLY A 117 -14.06 -5.89 -8.85
CA GLY A 117 -14.53 -5.61 -10.21
C GLY A 117 -14.17 -6.74 -11.18
N GLY A 118 -12.93 -7.24 -11.10
CA GLY A 118 -12.48 -8.41 -11.85
C GLY A 118 -13.26 -9.68 -11.50
N ALA A 119 -13.54 -9.91 -10.22
CA ALA A 119 -14.33 -11.05 -9.77
C ALA A 119 -15.79 -10.98 -10.23
N ILE A 120 -16.41 -9.79 -10.26
CA ILE A 120 -17.76 -9.60 -10.79
C ILE A 120 -17.76 -9.81 -12.31
N TRP A 121 -16.75 -9.30 -13.00
CA TRP A 121 -16.65 -9.38 -14.46
C TRP A 121 -16.40 -10.82 -14.94
N LEU A 122 -15.47 -11.53 -14.30
CA LEU A 122 -15.03 -12.88 -14.72
C LEU A 122 -15.74 -14.00 -13.97
N GLY A 123 -16.26 -13.75 -12.76
CA GLY A 123 -16.90 -14.76 -11.92
C GLY A 123 -18.26 -15.23 -12.44
N ALA A 124 -18.92 -14.43 -13.28
CA ALA A 124 -20.15 -14.83 -13.98
C ALA A 124 -19.89 -16.01 -14.95
N ASP A 125 -18.74 -16.02 -15.61
CA ASP A 125 -18.34 -17.09 -16.54
C ASP A 125 -17.82 -18.34 -15.81
N ALA A 126 -17.38 -18.19 -14.56
CA ALA A 126 -16.87 -19.27 -13.71
C ALA A 126 -17.97 -20.03 -12.94
N GLY A 127 -19.26 -19.75 -13.20
CA GLY A 127 -20.40 -20.40 -12.53
C GLY A 127 -20.58 -19.99 -11.06
N VAL A 128 -19.92 -18.91 -10.62
CA VAL A 128 -20.05 -18.40 -9.26
C VAL A 128 -21.33 -17.59 -9.14
N ASN A 129 -22.05 -17.75 -8.02
CA ASN A 129 -23.27 -16.99 -7.78
C ASN A 129 -22.99 -15.48 -7.77
N ARG A 130 -23.47 -14.79 -8.81
CA ARG A 130 -23.28 -13.34 -9.00
C ARG A 130 -23.77 -12.51 -7.82
N ALA A 131 -24.85 -12.93 -7.15
CA ALA A 131 -25.36 -12.24 -5.97
C ALA A 131 -24.40 -12.38 -4.78
N ALA A 132 -23.74 -13.53 -4.61
CA ALA A 132 -22.74 -13.74 -3.57
C ALA A 132 -21.48 -12.89 -3.82
N LEU A 133 -21.04 -12.77 -5.08
CA LEU A 133 -19.92 -11.91 -5.47
C LEU A 133 -20.24 -10.43 -5.23
N ILE A 134 -21.43 -9.98 -5.60
CA ILE A 134 -21.88 -8.60 -5.32
C ILE A 134 -22.03 -8.36 -3.81
N ALA A 135 -22.54 -9.33 -3.05
CA ALA A 135 -22.64 -9.20 -1.59
C ALA A 135 -21.25 -9.12 -0.94
N ALA A 136 -20.30 -9.96 -1.37
CA ALA A 136 -18.91 -9.90 -0.92
C ALA A 136 -18.26 -8.56 -1.28
N ALA A 137 -18.45 -8.09 -2.52
CA ALA A 137 -18.02 -6.78 -2.99
C ALA A 137 -18.49 -5.64 -2.11
N VAL A 138 -19.80 -5.59 -1.86
CA VAL A 138 -20.44 -4.55 -1.06
C VAL A 138 -20.00 -4.64 0.39
N ALA A 139 -19.92 -5.85 0.97
CA ALA A 139 -19.44 -6.04 2.34
C ALA A 139 -18.00 -5.55 2.52
N VAL A 140 -17.15 -5.85 1.55
CA VAL A 140 -15.74 -5.48 1.53
C VAL A 140 -15.56 -3.96 1.37
N LEU A 141 -16.35 -3.33 0.49
CA LEU A 141 -16.39 -1.87 0.35
C LEU A 141 -16.92 -1.19 1.61
N ALA A 142 -18.02 -1.70 2.16
CA ALA A 142 -18.60 -1.21 3.40
C ALA A 142 -17.59 -1.34 4.55
N LEU A 143 -16.90 -2.47 4.71
CA LEU A 143 -15.87 -2.65 5.73
C LEU A 143 -14.70 -1.67 5.56
N SER A 144 -14.33 -1.33 4.33
CA SER A 144 -13.27 -0.34 4.07
C SER A 144 -13.70 1.08 4.45
N VAL A 145 -14.92 1.47 4.06
CA VAL A 145 -15.52 2.77 4.42
C VAL A 145 -15.75 2.87 5.92
N LEU A 146 -16.34 1.85 6.53
CA LEU A 146 -16.57 1.77 7.97
C LEU A 146 -15.23 1.77 8.72
N GLY A 147 -14.22 1.01 8.26
CA GLY A 147 -12.88 1.04 8.85
C GLY A 147 -12.25 2.44 8.83
N PHE A 148 -12.47 3.20 7.75
CA PHE A 148 -12.05 4.60 7.65
C PHE A 148 -12.85 5.54 8.55
N MET A 149 -14.17 5.38 8.64
CA MET A 149 -15.03 6.18 9.51
C MET A 149 -14.80 5.91 11.00
N PHE A 150 -14.57 4.65 11.36
CA PHE A 150 -14.32 4.20 12.73
C PHE A 150 -12.84 4.28 13.13
N LEU A 151 -11.96 4.75 12.25
CA LEU A 151 -10.52 4.86 12.52
C LEU A 151 -10.23 5.76 13.74
N GLY A 152 -10.98 6.87 13.88
CA GLY A 152 -10.92 7.74 15.07
C GLY A 152 -11.39 7.04 16.36
N PRO A 153 -12.62 6.48 16.40
CA PRO A 153 -13.11 5.67 17.53
C PRO A 153 -12.20 4.49 17.90
N ILE A 154 -11.67 3.76 16.92
CA ILE A 154 -10.71 2.67 17.14
C ILE A 154 -9.44 3.21 17.77
N CYS A 155 -8.92 4.35 17.30
CA CYS A 155 -7.76 4.99 17.92
C CYS A 155 -8.04 5.43 19.36
N ALA A 156 -9.24 5.95 19.65
CA ALA A 156 -9.65 6.31 21.00
C ALA A 156 -9.76 5.08 21.92
N LEU A 157 -10.26 3.96 21.41
CA LEU A 157 -10.32 2.68 22.12
C LEU A 157 -8.93 2.09 22.36
N VAL A 158 -8.05 2.14 21.36
CA VAL A 158 -6.65 1.69 21.51
C VAL A 158 -5.91 2.60 22.51
N ARG A 159 -6.19 3.90 22.52
CA ARG A 159 -5.67 4.85 23.54
C ARG A 159 -6.12 4.49 24.96
N SER A 160 -7.37 4.05 25.14
CA SER A 160 -7.89 3.67 26.46
C SER A 160 -7.36 2.33 26.95
N LEU A 161 -7.01 1.42 26.03
CA LEU A 161 -6.43 0.10 26.33
C LEU A 161 -4.90 0.09 26.40
N ALA A 162 -4.22 1.16 25.95
CA ALA A 162 -2.77 1.21 25.89
C ALA A 162 -2.14 1.31 27.30
N PRO A 163 -1.20 0.41 27.66
CA PRO A 163 -0.50 0.47 28.94
C PRO A 163 0.34 1.75 29.05
N ALA A 164 0.41 2.30 30.27
CA ALA A 164 1.12 3.54 30.56
C ALA A 164 2.62 3.45 30.19
N GLY A 165 3.17 4.53 29.61
CA GLY A 165 4.58 4.62 29.24
C GLY A 165 4.80 4.91 27.75
N LYS A 166 5.89 4.39 27.18
CA LYS A 166 6.31 4.66 25.78
C LYS A 166 5.28 4.21 24.74
N ALA A 167 4.48 3.19 25.05
CA ALA A 167 3.41 2.68 24.19
C ALA A 167 2.27 3.71 24.02
N ARG A 168 1.77 4.30 25.12
CA ARG A 168 0.75 5.35 25.08
C ARG A 168 1.21 6.60 24.34
N ALA A 169 2.46 7.02 24.52
CA ALA A 169 3.03 8.16 23.79
C ALA A 169 3.15 7.91 22.27
N LEU A 170 3.37 6.65 21.86
CA LEU A 170 3.37 6.26 20.45
C LEU A 170 1.95 6.24 19.87
N VAL A 171 1.00 5.65 20.60
CA VAL A 171 -0.42 5.59 20.23
C VAL A 171 -1.01 6.99 20.10
N ASP A 172 -0.71 7.89 21.04
CA ASP A 172 -1.18 9.27 21.00
C ASP A 172 -0.64 10.02 19.78
N LYS A 173 0.64 9.82 19.44
CA LYS A 173 1.21 10.38 18.20
C LYS A 173 0.53 9.87 16.95
N ILE A 174 0.26 8.57 16.87
CA ILE A 174 -0.40 7.94 15.71
C ILE A 174 -1.83 8.46 15.56
N ALA A 175 -2.58 8.54 16.66
CA ALA A 175 -3.97 8.94 16.66
C ALA A 175 -4.15 10.45 16.35
N THR A 176 -3.31 11.33 16.88
CA THR A 176 -3.31 12.76 16.48
C THR A 176 -2.98 12.93 14.99
N ALA A 177 -2.06 12.11 14.48
CA ALA A 177 -1.73 12.13 13.07
C ALA A 177 -2.91 11.67 12.20
N LEU A 178 -3.62 10.63 12.61
CA LEU A 178 -4.83 10.13 11.94
C LEU A 178 -5.98 11.14 11.96
N GLU A 179 -6.19 11.85 13.06
CA GLU A 179 -7.17 12.95 13.16
C GLU A 179 -6.84 14.09 12.17
N GLU A 180 -5.55 14.43 12.00
CA GLU A 180 -5.09 15.43 11.03
C GLU A 180 -5.34 15.03 9.57
N VAL A 181 -5.32 13.72 9.26
CA VAL A 181 -5.68 13.16 7.94
C VAL A 181 -7.17 13.22 7.69
N ALA A 182 -7.96 12.77 8.65
CA ALA A 182 -9.42 12.80 8.56
C ALA A 182 -9.94 14.25 8.36
N ALA A 183 -9.24 15.23 8.93
CA ALA A 183 -9.53 16.66 8.77
C ALA A 183 -9.12 17.24 7.40
N ARG A 184 -8.43 16.49 6.53
CA ARG A 184 -7.94 16.95 5.21
C ARG A 184 -8.50 16.13 4.03
N PRO A 185 -9.85 16.03 3.88
CA PRO A 185 -10.49 15.18 2.88
C PRO A 185 -10.18 15.58 1.43
N VAL A 186 -9.92 16.87 1.16
CA VAL A 186 -9.64 17.37 -0.20
C VAL A 186 -8.32 16.83 -0.77
N THR A 187 -7.31 16.61 0.07
CA THR A 187 -6.02 15.99 -0.33
C THR A 187 -6.16 14.51 -0.65
N LEU A 188 -7.10 13.81 0.00
CA LEU A 188 -7.39 12.40 -0.25
C LEU A 188 -8.18 12.22 -1.56
N ILE A 189 -9.15 13.10 -1.83
CA ILE A 189 -9.96 13.08 -3.05
C ILE A 189 -9.09 13.38 -4.29
N GLY A 190 -8.17 14.34 -4.19
CA GLY A 190 -7.23 14.66 -5.29
C GLY A 190 -6.20 13.56 -5.60
N CYS A 191 -6.06 12.54 -4.73
CA CYS A 191 -5.17 11.39 -4.96
C CYS A 191 -5.93 10.13 -5.39
N ALA A 192 -7.26 10.12 -5.29
CA ALA A 192 -8.13 9.00 -5.67
C ALA A 192 -8.69 9.13 -7.10
N ALA A 193 -8.54 10.30 -7.72
CA ALA A 193 -8.84 10.58 -9.13
C ALA A 193 -7.58 10.46 -9.98
#